data_AF-A0AAD4CDT2-F1
#
_entry.id   AF-A0AAD4CDT2-F1
#
_cell.length_a   1.000
_cell.length_b   1.000
_cell.length_c   1.000
_cell.angle_alpha   90.00
_cell.angle_beta   90.00
_cell.angle_gamma   90.00
#
_symmetry.space_group_name_H-M   'P 1'
#
loop_
_entity.id
_entity.type
_entity.pdbx_description
1 polymer ?
#
loop_
_entity_poly.entity_id
_entity_poly.type
_entity_poly.pdbx_seq_one_letter_code
_entity_poly.pdbx_strand_id
1 'polypeptide(L)'
;MFAERSYQGGLESLSTLKLQESLVEDHLTASIHAAARCPPLNETGSKQIMAALGKPGPTFMSELLDSITEKASMAFPTQNKRTFGKNGAKPAVLGWLQSLYRFSNELPEALEKITVKSDSEEIEMGRQWSNTLFEKALAACE
;
A
#
# COMPACT_ATOMS: atom_id res chain seq x y z
N MET A 1 -8.04 -5.91 -13.17
CA MET A 1 -9.31 -5.25 -12.77
C MET A 1 -9.22 -5.09 -11.26
N PHE A 2 -8.98 -3.88 -10.75
CA PHE A 2 -8.75 -3.64 -9.32
C PHE A 2 -10.09 -3.78 -8.57
N ALA A 3 -10.14 -4.67 -7.57
CA ALA A 3 -11.37 -5.02 -6.84
C ALA A 3 -11.97 -3.85 -6.04
N GLU A 4 -11.16 -2.84 -5.74
CA GLU A 4 -11.54 -1.50 -5.28
C GLU A 4 -12.74 -0.92 -6.05
N ARG A 5 -12.73 -1.00 -7.39
CA ARG A 5 -13.82 -0.46 -8.25
C ARG A 5 -15.11 -1.27 -8.16
N SER A 6 -15.06 -2.48 -7.62
CA SER A 6 -16.20 -3.39 -7.46
C SER A 6 -16.80 -3.41 -6.06
N TYR A 7 -16.26 -2.61 -5.12
CA TYR A 7 -16.82 -2.54 -3.76
C TYR A 7 -18.20 -1.86 -3.77
N GLN A 8 -19.25 -2.69 -3.74
CA GLN A 8 -20.65 -2.28 -3.58
C GLN A 8 -21.08 -2.28 -2.10
N GLY A 9 -20.15 -2.60 -1.21
CA GLY A 9 -20.41 -2.81 0.21
C GLY A 9 -20.85 -4.22 0.58
N GLY A 10 -21.01 -4.50 1.88
CA GLY A 10 -21.33 -5.81 2.45
C GLY A 10 -20.13 -6.61 2.97
N LEU A 11 -20.41 -7.69 3.72
CA LEU A 11 -19.38 -8.56 4.33
C LEU A 11 -18.52 -9.31 3.31
N GLU A 12 -19.13 -9.80 2.23
CA GLU A 12 -18.44 -10.65 1.25
C GLU A 12 -17.44 -9.85 0.42
N SER A 13 -17.79 -8.62 0.02
CA SER A 13 -16.88 -7.72 -0.68
C SER A 13 -15.73 -7.29 0.22
N LEU A 14 -16.00 -7.02 1.51
CA LEU A 14 -14.96 -6.73 2.50
C LEU A 14 -14.02 -7.93 2.75
N SER A 15 -14.56 -9.14 2.79
CA SER A 15 -13.77 -10.38 2.98
C SER A 15 -12.86 -10.66 1.78
N THR A 16 -13.35 -10.37 0.56
CA THR A 16 -12.55 -10.46 -0.67
C THR A 16 -11.42 -9.44 -0.67
N LEU A 17 -11.72 -8.19 -0.27
CA LEU A 17 -10.70 -7.14 -0.13
C LEU A 17 -9.64 -7.54 0.90
N LYS A 18 -10.05 -8.11 2.04
CA LYS A 18 -9.12 -8.62 3.06
C LYS A 18 -8.18 -9.69 2.51
N LEU A 19 -8.71 -10.64 1.74
CA LEU A 19 -7.87 -11.71 1.15
C LEU A 19 -6.85 -11.13 0.17
N GLN A 20 -7.26 -10.17 -0.65
CA GLN A 20 -6.37 -9.53 -1.61
C GLN A 20 -5.30 -8.68 -0.92
N GLU A 21 -5.68 -7.97 0.14
CA GLU A 21 -4.75 -7.20 0.95
C GLU A 21 -3.71 -8.11 1.61
N SER A 22 -4.11 -9.23 2.22
CA SER A 22 -3.17 -10.22 2.77
C SER A 22 -2.21 -10.78 1.72
N LEU A 23 -2.65 -11.01 0.48
CA LEU A 23 -1.75 -11.44 -0.60
C LEU A 23 -0.72 -10.35 -0.95
N VAL A 24 -1.13 -9.08 -0.90
CA VAL A 24 -0.21 -7.94 -1.10
C VAL A 24 0.81 -7.89 0.05
N GLU A 25 0.38 -8.03 1.30
CA GLU A 25 1.28 -8.08 2.46
C GLU A 25 2.30 -9.22 2.37
N ASP A 26 1.86 -10.42 1.96
CA ASP A 26 2.74 -11.58 1.78
C ASP A 26 3.80 -11.31 0.70
N HIS A 27 3.40 -10.71 -0.43
CA HIS A 27 4.31 -10.36 -1.52
C HIS A 27 5.30 -9.25 -1.12
N LEU A 28 4.86 -8.27 -0.33
CA LEU A 28 5.73 -7.20 0.19
C LEU A 28 6.74 -7.77 1.18
N THR A 29 6.29 -8.62 2.11
CA THR A 29 7.14 -9.31 3.08
C THR A 29 8.20 -10.17 2.37
N ALA A 30 7.81 -10.94 1.37
CA ALA A 30 8.73 -11.74 0.57
C ALA A 30 9.77 -10.88 -0.16
N SER A 31 9.34 -9.74 -0.73
CA SER A 31 10.22 -8.79 -1.41
C SER A 31 11.22 -8.13 -0.47
N ILE A 32 10.78 -7.69 0.71
CA ILE A 32 11.66 -7.14 1.76
C ILE A 32 12.71 -8.17 2.18
N HIS A 33 12.28 -9.40 2.44
CA HIS A 33 13.20 -10.48 2.80
C HIS A 33 14.18 -10.84 1.68
N ALA A 34 13.75 -10.77 0.41
CA ALA A 34 14.63 -10.99 -0.72
C ALA A 34 15.67 -9.86 -0.84
N ALA A 35 15.24 -8.59 -0.74
CA ALA A 35 16.13 -7.44 -0.77
C ALA A 35 17.16 -7.48 0.38
N ALA A 36 16.73 -7.79 1.60
CA ALA A 36 17.60 -7.87 2.77
C ALA A 36 18.69 -8.96 2.67
N ARG A 37 18.49 -9.99 1.83
CA ARG A 37 19.48 -11.05 1.56
C ARG A 37 20.27 -10.82 0.27
N CYS A 38 19.93 -9.79 -0.49
CA CYS A 38 20.59 -9.49 -1.74
C CYS A 38 21.93 -8.79 -1.46
N PRO A 39 23.03 -9.20 -2.10
CA PRO A 39 24.26 -8.40 -2.06
C PRO A 39 24.05 -7.06 -2.80
N PRO A 40 24.91 -6.04 -2.55
CA PRO A 40 24.85 -4.79 -3.28
C PRO A 40 24.86 -4.99 -4.79
N LEU A 41 23.97 -4.27 -5.47
CA LEU A 41 23.76 -4.32 -6.90
C LEU A 41 24.75 -3.41 -7.63
N ASN A 42 25.02 -3.76 -8.88
CA ASN A 42 25.65 -2.84 -9.82
C ASN A 42 24.59 -1.93 -10.48
N GLU A 43 25.04 -0.97 -11.29
CA GLU A 43 24.15 -0.02 -11.98
C GLU A 43 23.05 -0.70 -12.80
N THR A 44 23.37 -1.81 -13.48
CA THR A 44 22.38 -2.54 -14.29
C THR A 44 21.29 -3.15 -13.42
N GLY A 45 21.67 -3.83 -12.33
CA GLY A 45 20.71 -4.41 -11.39
C GLY A 45 19.87 -3.32 -10.70
N SER A 46 20.50 -2.22 -10.33
CA SER A 46 19.81 -1.07 -9.71
C SER A 46 18.76 -0.45 -10.65
N LYS A 47 19.09 -0.26 -11.93
CA LYS A 47 18.13 0.23 -12.93
C LYS A 47 16.95 -0.72 -13.15
N GLN A 48 17.15 -2.04 -13.00
CA GLN A 48 16.05 -3.01 -13.08
C GLN A 48 15.08 -2.84 -11.91
N ILE A 49 15.59 -2.57 -10.70
CA ILE A 49 14.75 -2.23 -9.54
C ILE A 49 13.97 -0.94 -9.80
N MET A 50 14.62 0.12 -10.27
CA MET A 50 13.95 1.39 -10.58
C MET A 50 12.85 1.22 -11.64
N ALA A 51 13.13 0.45 -12.69
CA ALA A 51 12.14 0.15 -13.74
C ALA A 51 10.95 -0.67 -13.21
N ALA A 52 11.16 -1.50 -12.19
CA ALA A 52 10.09 -2.24 -11.52
C ALA A 52 9.26 -1.32 -10.60
N LEU A 53 9.91 -0.47 -9.81
CA LEU A 53 9.24 0.50 -8.92
C LEU A 53 8.42 1.53 -9.70
N GLY A 54 8.81 1.87 -10.93
CA GLY A 54 8.04 2.75 -11.81
C GLY A 54 6.72 2.17 -12.32
N LYS A 55 6.42 0.89 -12.06
CA LYS A 55 5.15 0.24 -12.43
C LYS A 55 4.20 0.20 -11.22
N PRO A 56 2.86 0.29 -11.44
CA PRO A 56 2.17 0.42 -12.73
C PRO A 56 2.13 1.85 -13.30
N GLY A 57 2.72 2.83 -12.62
CA GLY A 57 2.81 4.21 -13.06
C GLY A 57 2.79 5.17 -11.87
N PRO A 58 3.22 6.43 -12.05
CA PRO A 58 3.47 7.36 -10.95
C PRO A 58 2.21 7.79 -10.20
N THR A 59 1.02 7.74 -10.82
CA THR A 59 -0.23 8.19 -10.20
C THR A 59 -1.00 7.08 -9.50
N PHE A 60 -0.66 5.81 -9.74
CA PHE A 60 -1.45 4.68 -9.27
C PHE A 60 -1.65 4.69 -7.75
N MET A 61 -0.59 4.96 -6.98
CA MET A 61 -0.69 4.94 -5.52
C MET A 61 -1.55 6.08 -4.98
N SER A 62 -1.50 7.26 -5.59
CA SER A 62 -2.40 8.37 -5.25
C SER A 62 -3.85 8.00 -5.57
N GLU A 63 -4.12 7.53 -6.78
CA GLU A 63 -5.47 7.14 -7.22
C GLU A 63 -6.07 6.04 -6.34
N LEU A 64 -5.26 5.04 -5.97
CA LEU A 64 -5.66 3.95 -5.08
C LEU A 64 -6.04 4.47 -3.70
N LEU A 65 -5.19 5.28 -3.07
CA LEU A 65 -5.41 5.81 -1.73
C LEU A 65 -6.57 6.80 -1.68
N ASP A 66 -6.72 7.63 -2.71
CA ASP A 66 -7.86 8.55 -2.87
C ASP A 66 -9.18 7.75 -2.99
N SER A 67 -9.18 6.69 -3.80
CA SER A 67 -10.34 5.81 -3.98
C SER A 67 -10.71 5.07 -2.69
N ILE A 68 -9.72 4.55 -1.94
CA ILE A 68 -9.94 3.95 -0.62
C ILE A 68 -10.60 4.97 0.32
N THR A 69 -10.08 6.19 0.35
CA THR A 69 -10.57 7.28 1.22
C THR A 69 -12.01 7.69 0.86
N GLU A 70 -12.33 7.79 -0.43
CA GLU A 70 -13.68 8.09 -0.91
C GLU A 70 -14.66 6.97 -0.51
N LYS A 71 -14.30 5.71 -0.74
CA LYS A 71 -15.16 4.55 -0.39
C LYS A 71 -15.33 4.37 1.10
N ALA A 72 -14.27 4.60 1.87
CA ALA A 72 -14.30 4.72 3.33
C ALA A 72 -15.39 5.71 3.77
N SER A 73 -15.31 6.94 3.26
CA SER A 73 -16.23 8.04 3.59
C SER A 73 -17.70 7.70 3.24
N MET A 74 -17.93 6.99 2.13
CA MET A 74 -19.28 6.61 1.69
C MET A 74 -19.87 5.39 2.42
N ALA A 75 -19.04 4.39 2.73
CA ALA A 75 -19.50 3.09 3.21
C ALA A 75 -19.55 2.97 4.74
N PHE A 76 -18.71 3.71 5.47
CA PHE A 76 -18.71 3.68 6.95
C PHE A 76 -20.00 4.19 7.61
N PRO A 77 -20.72 5.21 7.08
CA PRO A 77 -21.92 5.72 7.75
C PRO A 77 -23.19 4.89 7.46
N THR A 78 -23.26 4.19 6.33
CA THR A 78 -24.54 3.70 5.76
C THR A 78 -24.70 2.19 5.77
N GLN A 79 -23.61 1.40 5.84
CA GLN A 79 -23.73 -0.06 5.74
C GLN A 79 -23.59 -0.79 7.08
N ASN A 80 -24.73 -1.34 7.51
CA ASN A 80 -24.84 -2.47 8.42
C ASN A 80 -24.21 -2.32 9.82
N LYS A 81 -24.79 -1.41 10.64
CA LYS A 81 -24.64 -1.45 12.12
C LYS A 81 -24.92 -2.84 12.72
N ARG A 82 -25.80 -3.63 12.10
CA ARG A 82 -26.13 -5.02 12.51
C ARG A 82 -24.97 -6.01 12.32
N THR A 83 -24.05 -5.74 11.39
CA THR A 83 -23.05 -6.70 10.96
C THR A 83 -21.63 -6.31 11.40
N PHE A 84 -21.38 -5.01 11.54
CA PHE A 84 -20.06 -4.46 11.87
C PHE A 84 -20.06 -3.57 13.13
N GLY A 85 -21.17 -3.51 13.86
CA GLY A 85 -21.31 -2.66 15.05
C GLY A 85 -21.33 -1.17 14.72
N LYS A 86 -21.15 -0.33 15.75
CA LYS A 86 -21.31 1.14 15.67
C LYS A 86 -20.30 1.81 14.73
N ASN A 87 -19.16 1.15 14.45
CA ASN A 87 -18.04 1.72 13.72
C ASN A 87 -17.89 1.18 12.27
N GLY A 88 -18.77 0.27 11.82
CA GLY A 88 -18.71 -0.25 10.46
C GLY A 88 -17.38 -0.96 10.15
N ALA A 89 -16.97 -0.96 8.88
CA ALA A 89 -15.69 -1.49 8.42
C ALA A 89 -14.47 -0.59 8.75
N LYS A 90 -14.67 0.55 9.43
CA LYS A 90 -13.65 1.57 9.68
C LYS A 90 -12.39 1.03 10.37
N PRO A 91 -12.49 0.23 11.45
CA PRO A 91 -11.29 -0.29 12.13
C PRO A 91 -10.46 -1.24 11.25
N ALA A 92 -11.11 -2.02 10.38
CA ALA A 92 -10.42 -2.95 9.50
C ALA A 92 -9.63 -2.20 8.41
N VAL A 93 -10.26 -1.20 7.77
CA VAL A 93 -9.60 -0.38 6.74
C VAL A 93 -8.44 0.42 7.33
N LEU A 94 -8.60 0.99 8.53
CA LEU A 94 -7.50 1.66 9.23
C LEU A 94 -6.34 0.69 9.51
N GLY A 95 -6.64 -0.54 9.96
CA GLY A 95 -5.61 -1.57 10.17
C GLY A 95 -4.83 -1.91 8.89
N TRP A 96 -5.52 -2.05 7.75
CA TRP A 96 -4.88 -2.29 6.45
C TRP A 96 -4.01 -1.12 6.02
N LEU A 97 -4.51 0.12 6.11
CA LEU A 97 -3.74 1.31 5.76
C LEU A 97 -2.48 1.44 6.62
N GLN A 98 -2.56 1.16 7.92
CA GLN A 98 -1.41 1.16 8.82
C GLN A 98 -0.37 0.09 8.45
N SER A 99 -0.82 -1.11 8.09
CA SER A 99 0.08 -2.19 7.69
C SER A 99 0.77 -1.88 6.35
N LEU A 100 0.01 -1.40 5.36
CA LEU A 100 0.54 -0.97 4.07
C LEU A 100 1.49 0.21 4.21
N TYR A 101 1.23 1.16 5.11
CA TYR A 101 2.14 2.28 5.42
C TYR A 101 3.46 1.80 6.04
N ARG A 102 3.42 0.77 6.89
CA ARG A 102 4.65 0.14 7.38
C ARG A 102 5.44 -0.47 6.21
N PHE A 103 4.79 -1.22 5.32
CA PHE A 103 5.47 -1.82 4.18
C PHE A 103 5.97 -0.79 3.15
N SER A 104 5.27 0.34 2.98
CA SER A 104 5.72 1.44 2.13
C SER A 104 6.99 2.10 2.65
N ASN A 105 7.34 1.87 3.92
CA ASN A 105 8.63 2.26 4.50
C ASN A 105 9.68 1.16 4.41
N GLU A 106 9.34 -0.04 4.87
CA GLU A 106 10.32 -1.13 5.00
C GLU A 106 10.88 -1.62 3.67
N LEU A 107 10.07 -1.67 2.61
CA LEU A 107 10.53 -2.12 1.30
C LEU A 107 11.52 -1.14 0.66
N PRO A 108 11.22 0.16 0.52
CA PRO A 108 12.21 1.10 0.00
C PRO A 108 13.49 1.15 0.84
N GLU A 109 13.39 1.14 2.18
CA GLU A 109 14.56 1.11 3.07
C GLU A 109 15.43 -0.16 2.87
N ALA A 110 14.82 -1.29 2.53
CA ALA A 110 15.56 -2.50 2.19
C ALA A 110 16.24 -2.41 0.82
N LEU A 111 15.61 -1.76 -0.16
CA LEU A 111 16.14 -1.57 -1.50
C LEU A 111 17.27 -0.53 -1.55
N GLU A 112 17.15 0.56 -0.80
CA GLU A 112 18.19 1.59 -0.65
C GLU A 112 19.54 1.03 -0.20
N LYS A 113 19.52 0.00 0.65
CA LYS A 113 20.74 -0.65 1.17
C LYS A 113 21.49 -1.45 0.13
N ILE A 114 20.84 -1.84 -0.97
CA ILE A 114 21.41 -2.71 -2.01
C ILE A 114 21.56 -2.00 -3.35
N THR A 115 20.91 -0.87 -3.59
CA THR A 115 20.99 -0.12 -4.85
C THR A 115 22.22 0.77 -4.89
N VAL A 116 22.56 1.29 -6.08
CA VAL A 116 23.62 2.28 -6.20
C VAL A 116 23.15 3.62 -5.61
N LYS A 117 24.09 4.46 -5.17
CA LYS A 117 23.78 5.68 -4.41
C LYS A 117 22.75 6.60 -5.09
N SER A 118 22.87 6.85 -6.39
CA SER A 118 21.91 7.71 -7.12
C SER A 118 20.49 7.17 -7.06
N ASP A 119 20.33 5.87 -7.22
CA ASP A 119 19.03 5.22 -7.25
C ASP A 119 18.47 5.09 -5.83
N SER A 120 19.31 4.85 -4.82
CA SER A 120 18.92 4.90 -3.41
C SER A 120 18.34 6.27 -3.02
N GLU A 121 18.92 7.38 -3.49
CA GLU A 121 18.39 8.71 -3.23
C GLU A 121 17.02 8.93 -3.88
N GLU A 122 16.81 8.39 -5.09
CA GLU A 122 15.51 8.44 -5.77
C GLU A 122 14.45 7.56 -5.08
N ILE A 123 14.84 6.38 -4.61
CA ILE A 123 13.97 5.49 -3.82
C ILE A 123 13.53 6.17 -2.52
N GLU A 124 14.44 6.85 -1.81
CA GLU A 124 14.12 7.58 -0.58
C GLU A 124 13.12 8.72 -0.84
N MET A 125 13.29 9.48 -1.92
CA MET A 125 12.31 10.51 -2.32
C MET A 125 10.94 9.89 -2.62
N GLY A 126 10.92 8.75 -3.32
CA GLY A 126 9.69 8.00 -3.59
C GLY A 126 9.00 7.50 -2.31
N ARG A 127 9.78 7.00 -1.36
CA ARG A 127 9.31 6.58 -0.03
C ARG A 127 8.65 7.73 0.71
N GLN A 128 9.33 8.89 0.80
CA GLN A 128 8.79 10.08 1.43
C GLN A 128 7.48 10.54 0.78
N TRP A 129 7.43 10.59 -0.56
CA TRP A 129 6.20 10.92 -1.29
C TRP A 129 5.05 9.96 -0.96
N SER A 130 5.30 8.64 -1.02
CA SER A 130 4.31 7.61 -0.67
C SER A 130 3.81 7.77 0.76
N ASN A 131 4.70 8.04 1.70
CA ASN A 131 4.36 8.27 3.10
C ASN A 131 3.38 9.43 3.28
N THR A 132 3.59 10.55 2.57
CA THR A 132 2.66 11.69 2.64
C THR A 132 1.25 11.33 2.13
N LEU A 133 1.12 10.38 1.21
CA LEU A 133 -0.18 9.91 0.72
C LEU A 133 -0.87 9.03 1.75
N PHE A 134 -0.13 8.11 2.37
CA PHE A 134 -0.67 7.26 3.44
C PHE A 134 -1.10 8.07 4.67
N GLU A 135 -0.31 9.06 5.08
CA GLU A 135 -0.66 9.96 6.19
C GLU A 135 -1.97 10.71 5.91
N LYS A 136 -2.15 11.22 4.69
CA LYS A 136 -3.42 11.85 4.27
C LYS A 136 -4.59 10.87 4.30
N ALA A 137 -4.41 9.67 3.76
CA ALA A 137 -5.46 8.65 3.73
C ALA A 137 -5.86 8.20 5.15
N LEU A 138 -4.89 8.00 6.04
CA LEU A 138 -5.12 7.68 7.44
C LEU A 138 -5.89 8.79 8.15
N ALA A 139 -5.45 10.05 8.03
CA ALA A 139 -6.12 11.19 8.66
C ALA A 139 -7.57 11.37 8.15
N ALA A 140 -7.83 11.09 6.88
CA ALA A 140 -9.18 11.14 6.32
C ALA A 140 -10.07 9.97 6.77
N CYS A 141 -9.46 8.86 7.17
CA CYS A 141 -10.15 7.66 7.66
C CYS A 141 -10.26 7.59 9.19
N GLU A 142 -9.63 8.49 9.96
CA GLU A 142 -9.74 8.59 11.43
C GLU A 142 -11.07 9.19 11.92
#